data_AF-A0A954K6N1-F1
#
_entry.id   AF-A0A954K6N1-F1
#
_cell.length_a   1.000
_cell.length_b   1.000
_cell.length_c   1.000
_cell.angle_alpha   90.00
_cell.angle_beta   90.00
_cell.angle_gamma   90.00
#
_symmetry.space_group_name_H-M   'P 1'
#
loop_
_entity.id
_entity.type
_entity.pdbx_description
1 polymer ?
#
loop_
_entity_poly.entity_id
_entity_poly.type
_entity_poly.pdbx_seq_one_letter_code
_entity_poly.pdbx_strand_id
1 'polypeptide(L)'
;MSIATTVFRNKGWQVHSWNYADQEVQVLHQEPFRLSWVAAQLVTYVFIIERTPENYQSILDDYAALREFAGQHKNTVLPFGIQCGYALLPIYVGGPFSEELIIDVQNTYRKRWCVFHAPALLEQDTGKLHKLEAKSFWGCVYRDYIESVINETALVLNENLTADVV
;
A
#
# COMPACT_ATOMS: atom_id res chain seq x y z
N MET A 1 7.17 16.43 12.90
CA MET A 1 6.05 15.61 12.41
C MET A 1 5.70 16.14 11.02
N SER A 2 5.81 15.34 9.98
CA SER A 2 5.59 15.81 8.60
C SER A 2 4.14 16.24 8.38
N ILE A 3 3.91 17.19 7.46
CA ILE A 3 2.56 17.66 7.09
C ILE A 3 1.71 16.48 6.60
N ALA A 4 2.28 15.60 5.76
CA ALA A 4 1.65 14.36 5.30
C ALA A 4 1.15 13.47 6.46
N THR A 5 1.96 13.28 7.52
CA THR A 5 1.55 12.49 8.70
C THR A 5 0.31 13.07 9.38
N THR A 6 0.22 14.40 9.45
CA THR A 6 -0.94 15.09 10.05
C THR A 6 -2.19 14.90 9.18
N VAL A 7 -2.05 15.02 7.86
CA VAL A 7 -3.14 14.79 6.90
C VAL A 7 -3.67 13.35 7.01
N PHE A 8 -2.81 12.34 7.06
CA PHE A 8 -3.23 10.94 7.21
C PHE A 8 -3.96 10.68 8.52
N ARG A 9 -3.45 11.21 9.64
CA ARG A 9 -4.13 11.09 10.94
C ARG A 9 -5.51 11.75 10.94
N ASN A 10 -5.65 12.92 10.31
CA ASN A 10 -6.94 13.60 10.18
C ASN A 10 -7.94 12.82 9.32
N LYS A 11 -7.44 12.05 8.34
CA LYS A 11 -8.23 11.09 7.54
C LYS A 11 -8.55 9.77 8.29
N GLY A 12 -8.10 9.62 9.54
CA GLY A 12 -8.39 8.46 10.39
C GLY A 12 -7.40 7.30 10.28
N TRP A 13 -6.24 7.51 9.64
CA TRP A 13 -5.17 6.51 9.59
C TRP A 13 -4.40 6.47 10.91
N GLN A 14 -4.11 5.25 11.38
CA GLN A 14 -3.03 5.02 12.32
C GLN A 14 -1.71 5.11 11.54
N VAL A 15 -0.71 5.77 12.09
CA VAL A 15 0.59 5.96 11.42
C VAL A 15 1.68 5.37 12.30
N HIS A 16 2.39 4.39 11.76
CA HIS A 16 3.50 3.71 12.39
C HIS A 16 4.80 4.09 11.68
N SER A 17 5.90 4.07 12.43
CA SER A 17 7.26 4.06 11.90
C SER A 17 7.82 2.65 12.10
N TRP A 18 8.39 2.07 11.04
CA TRP A 18 8.92 0.72 11.05
C TRP A 18 10.28 0.70 10.35
N ASN A 19 11.32 0.24 11.06
CA ASN A 19 12.64 0.07 10.46
C ASN A 19 12.69 -1.25 9.70
N TYR A 20 12.91 -1.17 8.39
CA TYR A 20 13.00 -2.33 7.49
C TYR A 20 14.05 -2.08 6.41
N ALA A 21 14.92 -3.07 6.17
CA ALA A 21 16.02 -2.98 5.21
C ALA A 21 16.89 -1.71 5.39
N ASP A 22 17.24 -1.40 6.63
CA ASP A 22 18.04 -0.21 7.03
C ASP A 22 17.41 1.14 6.65
N GLN A 23 16.10 1.16 6.41
CA GLN A 23 15.33 2.36 6.09
C GLN A 23 14.13 2.50 7.03
N GLU A 24 13.74 3.74 7.31
CA GLU A 24 12.48 4.03 8.00
C GLU A 24 11.33 3.94 6.98
N VAL A 25 10.41 3.01 7.23
CA VAL A 25 9.19 2.84 6.45
C VAL A 25 8.03 3.42 7.24
N GLN A 26 7.32 4.37 6.65
CA GLN A 26 6.07 4.86 7.21
C GLN A 26 4.94 3.91 6.83
N VAL A 27 4.21 3.40 7.82
CA VAL A 27 3.09 2.48 7.60
C VAL A 27 1.78 3.15 8.02
N LEU A 28 0.86 3.27 7.07
CA LEU A 28 -0.51 3.70 7.33
C LEU A 28 -1.37 2.48 7.57
N HIS A 29 -2.10 2.45 8.67
CA HIS A 29 -2.99 1.36 9.04
C HIS A 29 -4.42 1.85 9.22
N GLN A 30 -5.35 1.16 8.58
CA GLN A 30 -6.78 1.37 8.78
C GLN A 30 -7.53 0.04 8.74
N GLU A 31 -8.61 -0.02 9.51
CA GLU A 31 -9.57 -1.14 9.52
C GLU A 31 -10.97 -0.64 9.13
N PRO A 32 -11.18 -0.19 7.88
CA PRO A 32 -12.41 0.54 7.53
C PRO A 32 -13.64 -0.36 7.36
N PHE A 33 -13.48 -1.69 7.32
CA PHE A 33 -14.59 -2.61 7.12
C PHE A 33 -15.12 -3.18 8.43
N ARG A 34 -16.33 -2.76 8.82
CA ARG A 34 -17.17 -3.45 9.79
C ARG A 34 -18.09 -4.43 9.05
N LEU A 35 -18.13 -5.68 9.51
CA LEU A 35 -18.94 -6.78 8.95
C LEU A 35 -20.21 -6.31 8.24
N SER A 36 -20.25 -6.47 6.93
CA SER A 36 -21.52 -6.63 6.20
C SER A 36 -21.62 -8.10 5.83
N TRP A 37 -22.83 -8.65 5.75
CA TRP A 37 -23.08 -10.07 5.44
C TRP A 37 -22.47 -10.56 4.11
N VAL A 38 -21.86 -9.67 3.32
CA VAL A 38 -21.38 -9.90 1.96
C VAL A 38 -19.85 -9.83 1.84
N ALA A 39 -19.12 -9.38 2.87
CA ALA A 39 -17.68 -9.13 2.77
C ALA A 39 -16.92 -9.38 4.10
N ALA A 40 -15.81 -10.12 4.02
CA ALA A 40 -14.83 -10.24 5.11
C ALA A 40 -14.20 -8.87 5.43
N GLN A 41 -13.80 -8.66 6.69
CA GLN A 41 -13.06 -7.46 7.06
C GLN A 41 -11.73 -7.40 6.29
N LEU A 42 -11.41 -6.26 5.68
CA LEU A 42 -10.11 -6.02 5.05
C LEU A 42 -9.31 -5.04 5.91
N VAL A 43 -8.30 -5.55 6.62
CA VAL A 43 -7.33 -4.75 7.35
C VAL A 43 -6.31 -4.21 6.34
N THR A 44 -6.19 -2.90 6.26
CA THR A 44 -5.42 -2.24 5.21
C THR A 44 -4.15 -1.64 5.77
N TYR A 45 -3.03 -1.96 5.14
CA TYR A 45 -1.72 -1.40 5.41
C TYR A 45 -1.15 -0.80 4.13
N VAL A 46 -0.80 0.48 4.17
CA VAL A 46 -0.06 1.16 3.12
C VAL A 46 1.36 1.37 3.61
N PHE A 47 2.34 0.81 2.90
CA PHE A 47 3.75 0.92 3.27
C PHE A 47 4.40 1.94 2.34
N ILE A 48 4.80 3.08 2.87
CA ILE A 48 5.50 4.11 2.11
C ILE A 48 6.99 3.82 2.23
N ILE A 49 7.59 3.38 1.13
CA ILE A 49 8.97 2.91 1.08
C ILE A 49 9.77 3.85 0.17
N GLU A 50 10.66 4.64 0.74
CA GLU A 50 11.53 5.58 0.00
C GLU A 50 12.73 4.85 -0.60
N ARG A 51 12.47 4.05 -1.63
CA ARG A 51 13.46 3.24 -2.34
C ARG A 51 13.01 2.98 -3.78
N THR A 52 13.95 3.02 -4.71
CA THR A 52 13.76 2.54 -6.08
C THR A 52 14.06 1.03 -6.14
N PRO A 53 13.07 0.13 -6.31
CA PRO A 53 13.35 -1.29 -6.48
C PRO A 53 13.97 -1.54 -7.85
N GLU A 54 14.92 -2.48 -7.92
CA GLU A 54 15.65 -2.80 -9.16
C GLU A 54 14.77 -3.56 -10.16
N ASN A 55 13.89 -4.43 -9.66
CA ASN A 55 13.00 -5.27 -10.45
C ASN A 55 11.80 -5.73 -9.61
N TYR A 56 10.84 -6.41 -10.25
CA TYR A 56 9.64 -6.89 -9.57
C TYR A 56 9.92 -7.97 -8.51
N GLN A 57 11.01 -8.74 -8.65
CA GLN A 57 11.39 -9.73 -7.64
C GLN A 57 11.79 -9.06 -6.31
N SER A 58 12.50 -7.93 -6.34
CA SER A 58 12.81 -7.15 -5.14
C SER A 58 11.55 -6.71 -4.38
N ILE A 59 10.46 -6.40 -5.09
CA ILE A 59 9.15 -6.09 -4.47
C ILE A 59 8.55 -7.34 -3.81
N LEU A 60 8.69 -8.50 -4.45
CA LEU A 60 8.19 -9.76 -3.92
C LEU A 60 8.96 -10.25 -2.69
N ASP A 61 10.25 -9.93 -2.59
CA ASP A 61 11.08 -10.28 -1.46
C ASP A 61 10.62 -9.56 -0.17
N ASP A 62 10.09 -8.34 -0.30
CA ASP A 62 9.53 -7.58 0.82
C ASP A 62 8.25 -8.21 1.40
N TYR A 63 7.49 -8.95 0.58
CA TYR A 63 6.15 -9.44 0.93
C TYR A 63 6.09 -10.17 2.29
N ALA A 64 7.11 -10.98 2.60
CA ALA A 64 7.13 -11.73 3.86
C ALA A 64 7.18 -10.80 5.08
N ALA A 65 8.04 -9.77 5.02
CA ALA A 65 8.19 -8.79 6.08
C ALA A 65 6.95 -7.89 6.21
N LEU A 66 6.37 -7.43 5.09
CA LEU A 66 5.12 -6.66 5.10
C LEU A 66 3.98 -7.44 5.77
N ARG A 67 3.88 -8.74 5.46
CA ARG A 67 2.87 -9.63 6.02
C ARG A 67 3.10 -9.88 7.51
N GLU A 68 4.35 -10.04 7.93
CA GLU A 68 4.70 -10.19 9.34
C GLU A 68 4.30 -8.95 10.14
N PHE A 69 4.68 -7.76 9.66
CA PHE A 69 4.29 -6.48 10.27
C PHE A 69 2.77 -6.38 10.42
N ALA A 70 2.03 -6.67 9.35
CA ALA A 70 0.57 -6.65 9.34
C ALA A 70 -0.05 -7.63 10.35
N GLY A 71 0.58 -8.79 10.56
CA GLY A 71 0.15 -9.79 11.53
C GLY A 71 0.34 -9.35 12.98
N GLN A 72 1.43 -8.64 13.27
CA GLN A 72 1.75 -8.12 14.60
C GLN A 72 0.91 -6.90 14.99
N HIS A 73 0.46 -6.11 14.00
CA HIS A 73 -0.23 -4.83 14.22
C HIS A 73 -1.74 -4.87 13.95
N LYS A 74 -2.31 -6.04 13.66
CA LYS A 74 -3.77 -6.15 13.47
C LYS A 74 -4.48 -5.88 14.80
N ASN A 75 -5.43 -4.96 14.80
CA ASN A 75 -6.24 -4.66 15.99
C ASN A 75 -7.49 -5.55 16.05
N THR A 76 -7.91 -6.12 14.91
CA THR A 76 -9.05 -7.03 14.87
C THR A 76 -8.80 -8.38 15.56
N VAL A 77 -9.78 -8.80 16.37
CA VAL A 77 -9.86 -10.12 16.99
C VAL A 77 -10.41 -11.19 16.04
N LEU A 78 -10.88 -10.80 14.85
CA LEU A 78 -11.47 -11.75 13.90
C LEU A 78 -10.43 -12.76 13.38
N PRO A 79 -10.85 -14.02 13.16
CA PRO A 79 -9.99 -15.05 12.59
C PRO A 79 -9.59 -14.70 11.16
N PHE A 80 -8.28 -14.53 10.97
CA PHE A 80 -7.67 -14.31 9.67
C PHE A 80 -7.95 -15.50 8.72
N GLY A 81 -8.23 -15.21 7.46
CA GLY A 81 -8.56 -16.20 6.44
C GLY A 81 -10.05 -16.56 6.35
N ILE A 82 -10.82 -16.43 7.44
CA ILE A 82 -12.26 -16.75 7.45
C ILE A 82 -13.10 -15.49 7.41
N GLN A 83 -12.82 -14.55 8.32
CA GLN A 83 -13.60 -13.32 8.47
C GLN A 83 -12.77 -12.06 8.30
N CYS A 84 -11.45 -12.22 8.14
CA CYS A 84 -10.49 -11.13 8.01
C CYS A 84 -9.46 -11.45 6.92
N GLY A 85 -9.10 -10.44 6.13
CA GLY A 85 -8.02 -10.45 5.17
C GLY A 85 -7.15 -9.20 5.29
N TYR A 86 -6.01 -9.21 4.62
CA TYR A 86 -5.09 -8.07 4.58
C TYR A 86 -5.05 -7.45 3.18
N ALA A 87 -5.02 -6.12 3.12
CA ALA A 87 -4.53 -5.39 1.97
C ALA A 87 -3.14 -4.85 2.32
N LEU A 88 -2.12 -5.39 1.66
CA LEU A 88 -0.73 -4.97 1.78
C LEU A 88 -0.41 -4.15 0.52
N LEU A 89 -0.30 -2.83 0.71
CA LEU A 89 -0.20 -1.85 -0.37
C LEU A 89 1.14 -1.12 -0.28
N PRO A 90 2.26 -1.74 -0.70
CA PRO A 90 3.53 -1.04 -0.74
C PRO A 90 3.53 0.00 -1.86
N ILE A 91 3.89 1.23 -1.52
CA ILE A 91 4.11 2.35 -2.44
C ILE A 91 5.60 2.68 -2.38
N TYR A 92 6.31 2.37 -3.47
CA TYR A 92 7.72 2.69 -3.62
C TYR A 92 7.86 4.10 -4.17
N VAL A 93 8.40 5.01 -3.36
CA VAL A 93 8.66 6.41 -3.74
C VAL A 93 10.12 6.52 -4.15
N GLY A 94 10.36 6.96 -5.39
CA GLY A 94 11.72 7.04 -5.94
C GLY A 94 11.70 7.23 -7.44
N GLY A 95 12.62 6.59 -8.14
CA GLY A 95 12.71 6.62 -9.61
C GLY A 95 14.03 7.20 -10.13
N PRO A 96 14.19 7.25 -11.47
CA PRO A 96 13.27 6.74 -12.48
C PRO A 96 13.15 5.20 -12.43
N PHE A 97 11.95 4.68 -12.71
CA PHE A 97 11.70 3.23 -12.75
C PHE A 97 11.92 2.68 -14.16
N SER A 98 12.37 1.44 -14.27
CA SER A 98 12.49 0.77 -15.57
C SER A 98 11.12 0.47 -16.16
N GLU A 99 11.02 0.48 -17.50
CA GLU A 99 9.77 0.18 -18.20
C GLU A 99 9.28 -1.24 -17.90
N GLU A 100 10.20 -2.20 -17.80
CA GLU A 100 9.89 -3.58 -17.41
C GLU A 100 9.21 -3.64 -16.03
N LEU A 101 9.76 -2.93 -15.03
CA LEU A 101 9.19 -2.87 -13.70
C LEU A 101 7.80 -2.22 -13.69
N ILE A 102 7.61 -1.14 -14.46
CA ILE A 102 6.31 -0.47 -14.60
C ILE A 102 5.27 -1.44 -15.18
N ILE A 103 5.62 -2.13 -16.26
CA ILE A 103 4.76 -3.13 -16.92
C ILE A 103 4.41 -4.26 -15.95
N ASP A 104 5.37 -4.76 -15.19
CA ASP A 104 5.15 -5.82 -14.21
C ASP A 104 4.18 -5.38 -13.11
N VAL A 105 4.35 -4.17 -12.57
CA VAL A 105 3.45 -3.61 -11.54
C VAL A 105 2.05 -3.36 -12.09
N GLN A 106 1.92 -2.87 -13.32
CA GLN A 106 0.62 -2.60 -13.95
C GLN A 106 -0.16 -3.89 -14.27
N ASN A 107 0.52 -4.99 -14.55
CA ASN A 107 -0.11 -6.23 -15.01
C ASN A 107 -0.18 -7.33 -13.93
N THR A 108 0.69 -7.28 -12.92
CA THR A 108 0.80 -8.37 -11.94
C THR A 108 0.02 -8.07 -10.67
N TYR A 109 -1.08 -8.79 -10.49
CA TYR A 109 -1.80 -8.84 -9.23
C TYR A 109 -1.52 -10.14 -8.49
N ARG A 110 -1.22 -10.05 -7.18
CA ARG A 110 -1.11 -11.23 -6.31
C ARG A 110 -2.17 -11.22 -5.22
N LYS A 111 -3.09 -12.18 -5.32
CA LYS A 111 -3.93 -12.63 -4.21
C LYS A 111 -3.37 -13.92 -3.65
N ARG A 112 -3.03 -13.94 -2.36
CA ARG A 112 -2.64 -15.17 -1.64
C ARG A 112 -3.49 -15.30 -0.39
N TRP A 113 -4.42 -16.26 -0.38
CA TRP A 113 -5.29 -16.61 0.76
C TRP A 113 -5.68 -15.44 1.67
N CYS A 114 -6.76 -14.74 1.30
CA CYS A 114 -7.25 -13.55 2.02
C CYS A 114 -6.24 -12.40 2.17
N VAL A 115 -5.11 -12.43 1.47
CA VAL A 115 -4.20 -11.29 1.32
C VAL A 115 -4.25 -10.76 -0.09
N PHE A 116 -4.48 -9.46 -0.21
CA PHE A 116 -4.31 -8.65 -1.40
C PHE A 116 -2.93 -8.00 -1.31
N HIS A 117 -2.07 -8.25 -2.30
CA HIS A 117 -0.80 -7.56 -2.44
C HIS A 117 -0.83 -6.78 -3.75
N ALA A 118 -0.83 -5.45 -3.64
CA ALA A 118 -0.93 -4.54 -4.79
C ALA A 118 0.13 -3.45 -4.64
N PRO A 119 1.34 -3.69 -5.19
CA PRO A 119 2.40 -2.68 -5.19
C PRO A 119 2.04 -1.51 -6.12
N ALA A 120 2.59 -0.34 -5.81
CA ALA A 120 2.57 0.83 -6.66
C ALA A 120 3.93 1.54 -6.64
N LEU A 121 4.23 2.26 -7.71
CA LEU A 121 5.44 3.05 -7.87
C LEU A 121 5.04 4.52 -8.00
N LEU A 122 5.65 5.39 -7.21
CA LEU A 122 5.46 6.82 -7.26
C LEU A 122 6.77 7.48 -7.65
N GLU A 123 6.82 8.08 -8.83
CA GLU A 123 7.99 8.82 -9.29
C GLU A 123 8.14 10.10 -8.48
N GLN A 124 9.27 10.25 -7.80
CA GLN A 124 9.54 11.40 -6.93
C GLN A 124 9.65 12.70 -7.71
N ASP A 125 10.26 12.68 -8.90
CA ASP A 125 10.51 13.89 -9.70
C ASP A 125 9.25 14.36 -10.46
N THR A 126 8.43 13.42 -10.93
CA THR A 126 7.28 13.73 -11.81
C THR A 126 5.93 13.62 -11.09
N GLY A 127 5.89 13.02 -9.91
CA GLY A 127 4.67 12.63 -9.21
C GLY A 127 3.86 11.56 -9.93
N LYS A 128 4.40 10.91 -10.97
CA LYS A 128 3.68 9.91 -11.76
C LYS A 128 3.50 8.63 -10.96
N LEU A 129 2.24 8.19 -10.84
CA LEU A 129 1.86 6.96 -10.16
C LEU A 129 1.66 5.83 -11.17
N HIS A 130 2.40 4.74 -10.99
CA HIS A 130 2.23 3.48 -11.71
C HIS A 130 1.66 2.43 -10.75
N LYS A 131 0.54 1.81 -11.12
CA LYS A 131 -0.20 0.87 -10.28
C LYS A 131 -0.92 -0.16 -11.16
N LEU A 132 -1.47 -1.20 -10.54
CA LEU A 132 -2.24 -2.23 -11.24
C LEU A 132 -3.35 -1.63 -12.14
N GLU A 133 -3.37 -2.01 -13.42
CA GLU A 133 -4.40 -1.62 -14.41
C GLU A 133 -5.36 -2.79 -14.75
N ALA A 134 -4.99 -4.02 -14.40
CA ALA A 134 -5.73 -5.21 -14.76
C ALA A 134 -7.18 -5.21 -14.22
N LYS A 135 -8.17 -5.23 -15.13
CA LYS A 135 -9.59 -5.37 -14.80
C LYS A 135 -9.92 -6.80 -14.37
N SER A 136 -9.63 -7.12 -13.12
CA SER A 136 -10.01 -8.42 -12.54
C SER A 136 -11.49 -8.42 -12.11
N PHE A 137 -12.25 -9.44 -12.49
CA PHE A 137 -13.69 -9.60 -12.19
C PHE A 137 -13.97 -10.06 -10.75
N TRP A 138 -12.97 -10.57 -10.03
CA TRP A 138 -13.11 -11.07 -8.66
C TRP A 138 -12.74 -10.00 -7.63
N GLY A 139 -13.69 -9.64 -6.76
CA GLY A 139 -13.44 -8.70 -5.65
C GLY A 139 -13.46 -7.22 -6.04
N CYS A 140 -14.30 -6.83 -7.03
CA CYS A 140 -14.46 -5.43 -7.48
C CYS A 140 -14.61 -4.44 -6.33
N VAL A 141 -15.36 -4.79 -5.27
CA VAL A 141 -15.52 -3.94 -4.08
C VAL A 141 -14.18 -3.64 -3.41
N TYR A 142 -13.31 -4.64 -3.25
CA TYR A 142 -11.98 -4.42 -2.67
C TYR A 142 -11.02 -3.76 -3.65
N ARG A 143 -11.16 -4.01 -4.96
CA ARG A 143 -10.36 -3.34 -5.99
C ARG A 143 -10.59 -1.84 -5.96
N ASP A 144 -11.85 -1.40 -6.08
CA ASP A 144 -12.17 0.03 -6.16
C ASP A 144 -11.74 0.74 -4.87
N TYR A 145 -11.90 0.07 -3.73
CA TYR A 145 -11.37 0.54 -2.45
C TYR A 145 -9.84 0.64 -2.43
N ILE A 146 -9.11 -0.43 -2.80
CA ILE A 146 -7.63 -0.45 -2.84
C ILE A 146 -7.12 0.64 -3.79
N GLU A 147 -7.75 0.78 -4.94
CA GLU A 147 -7.40 1.79 -5.93
C GLU A 147 -7.57 3.21 -5.37
N SER A 148 -8.69 3.48 -4.69
CA SER A 148 -8.93 4.76 -4.00
C SER A 148 -7.85 5.03 -2.97
N VAL A 149 -7.51 4.05 -2.13
CA VAL A 149 -6.48 4.19 -1.09
C VAL A 149 -5.11 4.52 -1.68
N ILE A 150 -4.69 3.82 -2.74
CA ILE A 150 -3.41 4.08 -3.41
C ILE A 150 -3.40 5.49 -4.01
N ASN A 151 -4.45 5.86 -4.74
CA ASN A 151 -4.56 7.19 -5.37
C ASN A 151 -4.53 8.31 -4.34
N GLU A 152 -5.31 8.19 -3.27
CA GLU A 152 -5.36 9.21 -2.21
C GLU A 152 -4.03 9.33 -1.49
N THR A 153 -3.35 8.21 -1.23
CA THR A 153 -2.04 8.25 -0.59
C THR A 153 -1.02 8.93 -1.50
N ALA A 154 -0.98 8.56 -2.78
CA ALA A 154 -0.09 9.17 -3.77
C ALA A 154 -0.36 10.67 -3.94
N LEU A 155 -1.62 11.10 -3.93
CA LEU A 155 -1.99 12.52 -3.99
C LEU A 155 -1.41 13.29 -2.79
N VAL A 156 -1.63 12.77 -1.57
CA VAL A 156 -1.09 13.39 -0.35
C VAL A 156 0.44 13.43 -0.42
N LEU A 157 1.10 12.36 -0.86
CA LEU A 157 2.56 12.35 -1.00
C LEU A 157 3.03 13.41 -2.02
N ASN A 158 2.42 13.49 -3.20
CA ASN A 158 2.79 14.46 -4.25
C ASN A 158 2.61 15.92 -3.81
N GLU A 159 1.51 16.24 -3.12
CA GLU A 159 1.26 17.58 -2.59
C GLU A 159 2.32 18.01 -1.57
N ASN A 160 2.90 17.05 -0.84
CA ASN A 160 3.93 17.33 0.16
C ASN A 160 5.35 17.30 -0.44
N LEU A 161 5.61 16.46 -1.46
CA LEU A 161 6.87 16.46 -2.21
C LEU A 161 7.09 17.81 -2.92
N THR A 162 6.02 18.43 -3.43
CA THR A 162 6.08 19.74 -4.08
C THR A 162 6.20 20.91 -3.11
N ALA A 163 5.76 20.75 -1.86
CA ALA A 163 5.84 21.78 -0.82
C ALA A 163 7.26 21.96 -0.27
N ASP A 164 8.11 20.93 -0.33
CA ASP A 164 9.50 20.98 0.15
C ASP A 164 10.48 21.62 -0.88
N VAL A 165 10.00 21.97 -2.08
CA VAL A 165 10.80 22.55 -3.19
C VAL A 165 10.60 24.08 -3.32
N VAL A 166 9.78 24.71 -2.48
CA VAL A 166 9.47 26.16 -2.51
C VAL A 166 10.08 26.91 -1.33
#